data_AF-A0A936T055-F1
#
_entry.id   AF-A0A936T055-F1
#
_cell.length_a   1.000
_cell.length_b   1.000
_cell.length_c   1.000
_cell.angle_alpha   90.00
_cell.angle_beta   90.00
_cell.angle_gamma   90.00
#
_symmetry.space_group_name_H-M   'P 1'
#
loop_
_entity.id
_entity.type
_entity.pdbx_description
1 polymer ?
#
loop_
_entity_poly.entity_id
_entity_poly.type
_entity_poly.pdbx_seq_one_letter_code
_entity_poly.pdbx_strand_id
1 'polypeptide(L)'
;MLHQAVILGNTVDVHFENPYVTLYWNPDLRAVGTWFRPAEFGGGWDGVKTIQLALDAGLEIIRSQRATRWIADTREMAVMPAEAQQWCAEDWWPRALSEGFRWLAILLPKSTMAKLAIDESLASSDEHPESETRYFGDIEAAKAWLRSKP
;
A
#
# COMPACT_ATOMS: atom_id res chain seq x y z
N MET A 1 24.25 0.31 1.72
CA MET A 1 23.74 1.70 1.62
C MET A 1 23.60 2.13 0.15
N LEU A 2 22.80 1.41 -0.66
CA LEU A 2 22.60 1.72 -2.10
C LEU A 2 21.14 1.52 -2.57
N HIS A 3 20.19 1.18 -1.69
CA HIS A 3 18.78 0.99 -2.03
C HIS A 3 17.86 2.17 -1.66
N GLN A 4 18.38 3.21 -1.01
CA GLN A 4 17.61 4.45 -0.74
C GLN A 4 17.42 5.33 -1.97
N ALA A 5 18.22 5.15 -3.03
CA ALA A 5 18.20 6.02 -4.22
C ALA A 5 17.19 5.59 -5.30
N VAL A 6 16.46 4.48 -5.13
CA VAL A 6 15.55 3.93 -6.15
C VAL A 6 14.16 3.64 -5.57
N ILE A 7 13.66 4.51 -4.70
CA ILE A 7 12.22 4.54 -4.38
C ILE A 7 11.58 5.61 -5.28
N LEU A 8 11.32 5.21 -6.53
CA LEU A 8 10.26 5.73 -7.41
C LEU A 8 10.34 7.17 -7.94
N GLY A 9 11.49 7.60 -8.47
CA GLY A 9 11.57 8.88 -9.19
C GLY A 9 11.60 10.07 -8.24
N ASN A 10 12.29 11.12 -8.67
CA ASN A 10 12.85 12.19 -7.84
C ASN A 10 11.90 12.73 -6.74
N THR A 11 12.46 12.86 -5.53
CA THR A 11 11.90 13.44 -4.28
C THR A 11 10.73 12.70 -3.66
N VAL A 12 11.03 11.64 -2.89
CA VAL A 12 10.13 11.09 -1.87
C VAL A 12 10.59 11.52 -0.48
N ASP A 13 9.68 12.00 0.35
CA ASP A 13 9.95 12.30 1.76
C ASP A 13 9.64 11.05 2.58
N VAL A 14 10.65 10.42 3.17
CA VAL A 14 10.46 9.27 4.06
C VAL A 14 9.88 9.77 5.38
N HIS A 15 8.68 9.33 5.70
CA HIS A 15 7.96 9.74 6.90
C HIS A 15 8.07 8.71 8.03
N PHE A 16 8.19 7.43 7.69
CA PHE A 16 8.34 6.35 8.67
C PHE A 16 9.09 5.18 8.04
N GLU A 17 9.99 4.59 8.81
CA GLU A 17 10.72 3.40 8.39
C GLU A 17 10.87 2.44 9.57
N ASN A 18 10.51 1.18 9.34
CA ASN A 18 10.81 0.08 10.23
C ASN A 18 11.40 -1.10 9.42
N PRO A 19 11.79 -2.21 10.06
CA PRO A 19 12.38 -3.36 9.36
C PRO A 19 11.49 -4.01 8.28
N TYR A 20 10.19 -3.73 8.25
CA TYR A 20 9.19 -4.38 7.40
C TYR A 20 8.60 -3.46 6.33
N VAL A 21 8.51 -2.16 6.60
CA VAL A 21 7.86 -1.23 5.70
C VAL A 21 8.53 0.14 5.74
N THR A 22 8.74 0.68 4.55
CA THR A 22 9.05 2.09 4.36
C THR A 22 7.77 2.80 3.93
N LEU A 23 7.42 3.85 4.65
CA LEU A 23 6.30 4.73 4.36
C LEU A 23 6.86 6.10 3.95
N TYR A 24 6.35 6.61 2.83
CA TYR A 24 6.81 7.88 2.27
C TYR A 24 5.66 8.65 1.64
N TRP A 25 5.86 9.95 1.48
CA TRP A 25 5.00 10.80 0.68
C TRP A 25 5.56 10.88 -0.75
N ASN A 26 4.71 10.61 -1.74
CA ASN A 26 5.05 10.84 -3.14
C ASN A 26 4.33 12.11 -3.63
N PRO A 27 5.04 13.25 -3.77
CA PRO A 27 4.43 14.52 -4.16
C PRO A 27 3.91 14.50 -5.60
N ASP A 28 4.58 13.80 -6.51
CA ASP A 28 4.19 13.70 -7.93
C ASP A 28 2.85 12.98 -8.11
N LEU A 29 2.61 11.94 -7.32
CA LEU A 29 1.36 11.19 -7.33
C LEU A 29 0.32 11.81 -6.39
N ARG A 30 0.75 12.66 -5.46
CA ARG A 30 0.02 13.08 -4.26
C ARG A 30 -0.54 11.85 -3.52
N ALA A 31 0.33 10.86 -3.32
CA ALA A 31 -0.04 9.57 -2.77
C ALA A 31 0.84 9.20 -1.58
N VAL A 32 0.23 8.52 -0.61
CA VAL A 32 0.99 7.74 0.36
C VAL A 32 1.62 6.55 -0.36
N GLY A 33 2.92 6.35 -0.14
CA GLY A 33 3.64 5.22 -0.68
C GLY A 33 4.07 4.27 0.43
N THR A 34 3.83 2.97 0.24
CA THR A 34 4.43 1.92 1.04
C THR A 34 5.29 1.00 0.20
N TRP A 35 6.43 0.59 0.75
CA TRP A 35 7.21 -0.52 0.24
C TRP A 35 7.42 -1.52 1.36
N PHE A 36 6.86 -2.72 1.19
CA PHE A 36 7.00 -3.82 2.14
C PHE A 36 8.25 -4.63 1.80
N ARG A 37 9.14 -4.75 2.78
CA ARG A 37 10.43 -5.43 2.67
C ARG A 37 10.24 -6.96 2.74
N PRO A 38 11.13 -7.74 2.10
CA PRO A 38 11.16 -9.19 2.24
C PRO A 38 11.25 -9.64 3.69
N ALA A 39 10.53 -10.71 4.04
CA ALA A 39 10.59 -11.29 5.39
C ALA A 39 11.99 -11.77 5.81
N GLU A 40 12.87 -12.06 4.85
CA GLU A 40 14.27 -12.42 5.09
C GLU A 40 15.12 -11.28 5.70
N PHE A 41 14.65 -10.03 5.65
CA PHE A 41 15.34 -8.88 6.26
C PHE A 41 14.88 -8.54 7.69
N GLY A 42 14.01 -9.35 8.30
CA GLY A 42 13.48 -9.01 9.63
C GLY A 42 12.52 -10.00 10.29
N GLY A 43 12.28 -11.18 9.72
CA GLY A 43 11.48 -12.26 10.30
C GLY A 43 9.98 -11.95 10.29
N GLY A 44 9.18 -12.74 9.58
CA GLY A 44 7.75 -12.47 9.35
C GLY A 44 7.05 -11.83 10.54
N TRP A 45 6.42 -10.69 10.30
CA TRP A 45 5.59 -9.90 11.22
C TRP A 45 5.81 -10.22 12.71
N ASP A 46 6.53 -9.37 13.45
CA ASP A 46 6.71 -9.47 14.91
C ASP A 46 5.41 -9.20 15.72
N GLY A 47 4.26 -9.23 15.04
CA GLY A 47 2.93 -9.06 15.58
C GLY A 47 2.12 -8.04 14.77
N VAL A 48 0.82 -7.97 15.06
CA VAL A 48 -0.10 -7.02 14.44
C VAL A 48 0.33 -5.55 14.66
N LYS A 49 0.95 -5.25 15.80
CA LYS A 49 1.33 -3.88 16.20
C LYS A 49 2.23 -3.17 15.19
N THR A 50 3.13 -3.89 14.53
CA THR A 50 4.08 -3.26 13.62
C THR A 50 3.44 -2.86 12.30
N ILE A 51 2.42 -3.60 11.86
CA ILE A 51 1.55 -3.20 10.75
C ILE A 51 0.71 -2.00 11.16
N GLN A 52 0.11 -2.05 12.36
CA GLN A 52 -0.71 -0.96 12.88
C GLN A 52 0.06 0.36 12.94
N LEU A 53 1.26 0.35 13.52
CA LEU A 53 2.11 1.55 13.62
C LEU A 53 2.43 2.16 12.25
N ALA A 54 2.76 1.33 11.25
CA ALA A 54 3.06 1.83 9.91
C ALA A 54 1.83 2.37 9.19
N LEU A 55 0.69 1.69 9.31
CA LEU A 55 -0.55 2.10 8.67
C LEU A 55 -1.17 3.33 9.35
N ASP A 56 -1.06 3.45 10.67
CA ASP A 56 -1.43 4.65 11.42
C ASP A 56 -0.53 5.85 11.06
N ALA A 57 0.79 5.64 10.89
CA ALA A 57 1.67 6.69 10.36
C ALA A 57 1.24 7.13 8.94
N GLY A 58 0.69 6.21 8.14
CA GLY A 58 0.08 6.52 6.84
C GLY A 58 -1.16 7.41 6.95
N LEU A 59 -1.99 7.22 7.98
CA LEU A 59 -3.12 8.10 8.27
C LEU A 59 -2.64 9.53 8.57
N GLU A 60 -1.55 9.71 9.30
CA GLU A 60 -1.00 11.06 9.53
C GLU A 60 -0.57 11.75 8.23
N ILE A 61 -0.05 11.00 7.25
CA ILE A 61 0.25 11.54 5.92
C ILE A 61 -1.05 11.88 5.17
N ILE A 62 -2.06 11.02 5.24
CA ILE A 62 -3.38 11.27 4.65
C ILE A 62 -3.95 12.58 5.19
N ARG A 63 -3.96 12.79 6.52
CA ARG A 63 -4.48 14.02 7.14
C ARG A 63 -3.66 15.25 6.77
N SER A 64 -2.33 15.18 6.91
CA SER A 64 -1.46 16.34 6.73
C SER A 64 -1.37 16.80 5.27
N GLN A 65 -1.37 15.85 4.32
CA GLN A 65 -1.24 16.13 2.88
C GLN A 65 -2.59 16.14 2.15
N ARG A 66 -3.69 15.81 2.85
CA ARG A 66 -5.01 15.54 2.25
C ARG A 66 -4.90 14.50 1.12
N ALA A 67 -4.17 13.43 1.38
CA ALA A 67 -3.90 12.40 0.39
C ALA A 67 -5.15 11.55 0.17
N THR A 68 -5.55 11.40 -1.09
CA THR A 68 -6.68 10.54 -1.48
C THR A 68 -6.22 9.21 -2.09
N ARG A 69 -4.91 9.06 -2.27
CA ARG A 69 -4.27 8.00 -3.07
C ARG A 69 -3.23 7.26 -2.25
N TRP A 70 -3.10 5.97 -2.52
CA TRP A 70 -2.08 5.12 -1.92
C TRP A 70 -1.51 4.16 -2.97
N ILE A 71 -0.18 4.02 -3.00
CA ILE A 71 0.52 3.00 -3.78
C ILE A 71 1.29 2.08 -2.83
N ALA A 72 0.92 0.80 -2.83
CA ALA A 72 1.48 -0.22 -1.95
C ALA A 72 2.29 -1.23 -2.77
N ASP A 73 3.60 -1.27 -2.55
CA ASP A 73 4.47 -2.28 -3.12
C ASP A 73 4.57 -3.49 -2.20
N THR A 74 3.78 -4.53 -2.50
CA THR A 74 3.67 -5.76 -1.71
C THR A 74 4.34 -6.95 -2.39
N ARG A 75 5.13 -6.74 -3.46
CA ARG A 75 5.75 -7.80 -4.26
C ARG A 75 6.67 -8.72 -3.48
N GLU A 76 7.26 -8.21 -2.41
CA GLU A 76 8.18 -8.95 -1.54
C GLU A 76 7.59 -9.18 -0.14
N MET A 77 6.35 -8.75 0.08
CA MET A 77 5.68 -8.85 1.37
C MET A 77 5.38 -10.32 1.71
N ALA A 78 5.71 -10.74 2.92
CA ALA A 78 5.19 -11.99 3.46
C ALA A 78 3.70 -11.87 3.79
N VAL A 79 2.99 -13.00 3.76
CA VAL A 79 1.56 -13.06 4.07
C VAL A 79 1.26 -12.31 5.38
N MET A 80 0.38 -11.32 5.30
CA MET A 80 -0.07 -10.54 6.46
C MET A 80 -0.76 -11.48 7.48
N PRO A 81 -0.52 -11.38 8.79
CA PRO A 81 -1.21 -12.21 9.78
C PRO A 81 -2.72 -11.94 9.76
N ALA A 82 -3.53 -12.97 10.01
CA ALA A 82 -5.00 -12.86 9.96
C ALA A 82 -5.55 -11.77 10.89
N GLU A 83 -4.99 -11.64 12.10
CA GLU A 83 -5.35 -10.58 13.06
C GLU A 83 -5.12 -9.17 12.47
N ALA A 84 -4.04 -8.98 11.71
CA ALA A 84 -3.76 -7.71 11.06
C ALA A 84 -4.68 -7.45 9.88
N GLN A 85 -5.04 -8.48 9.10
CA GLN A 85 -6.03 -8.35 8.04
C GLN A 85 -7.40 -7.94 8.61
N GLN A 86 -7.83 -8.57 9.71
CA GLN A 86 -9.07 -8.24 10.40
C GLN A 86 -9.04 -6.80 10.92
N TRP A 87 -7.96 -6.39 11.60
CA TRP A 87 -7.81 -5.01 12.06
C TRP A 87 -7.82 -3.99 10.90
N CYS A 88 -7.18 -4.32 9.77
CA CYS A 88 -7.23 -3.47 8.58
C CYS A 88 -8.67 -3.25 8.12
N ALA A 89 -9.47 -4.31 8.03
CA ALA A 89 -10.85 -4.27 7.57
C ALA A 89 -11.79 -3.56 8.56
N GLU A 90 -11.69 -3.87 9.86
CA GLU A 90 -12.65 -3.41 10.87
C GLU A 90 -12.34 -2.03 11.44
N ASP A 91 -11.07 -1.61 11.43
CA ASP A 91 -10.63 -0.40 12.12
C ASP A 91 -9.90 0.58 11.18
N TRP A 92 -8.86 0.12 10.48
CA TRP A 92 -8.02 1.03 9.70
C TRP A 92 -8.73 1.58 8.46
N TRP A 93 -9.38 0.72 7.68
CA TRP A 93 -10.10 1.11 6.45
C TRP A 93 -11.16 2.18 6.73
N PRO A 94 -12.08 2.01 7.70
CA PRO A 94 -13.05 3.06 8.06
C PRO A 94 -12.40 4.41 8.39
N ARG A 95 -11.28 4.41 9.14
CA ARG A 95 -10.54 5.63 9.46
C ARG A 95 -9.95 6.27 8.21
N ALA A 96 -9.25 5.50 7.36
CA ALA A 96 -8.67 5.99 6.13
C ALA A 96 -9.73 6.63 5.20
N LEU A 97 -10.88 5.96 5.02
CA LEU A 97 -11.98 6.46 4.21
C LEU A 97 -12.57 7.77 4.78
N SER A 98 -12.72 7.86 6.10
CA SER A 98 -13.21 9.07 6.77
C SER A 98 -12.27 10.27 6.57
N GLU A 99 -10.98 10.01 6.35
CA GLU A 99 -9.94 11.02 6.13
C GLU A 99 -9.75 11.40 4.65
N GLY A 100 -10.51 10.78 3.75
CA GLY A 100 -10.52 11.12 2.33
C GLY A 100 -9.77 10.15 1.43
N PHE A 101 -9.26 9.03 1.95
CA PHE A 101 -8.66 7.98 1.13
C PHE A 101 -9.67 7.34 0.18
N ARG A 102 -9.33 7.17 -1.11
CA ARG A 102 -10.25 6.67 -2.14
C ARG A 102 -9.62 5.67 -3.10
N TRP A 103 -8.33 5.81 -3.44
CA TRP A 103 -7.72 5.00 -4.50
C TRP A 103 -6.47 4.26 -4.02
N LEU A 104 -6.53 2.93 -4.10
CA LEU A 104 -5.45 2.05 -3.69
C LEU A 104 -4.89 1.28 -4.89
N ALA A 105 -3.61 1.49 -5.20
CA ALA A 105 -2.87 0.65 -6.13
C ALA A 105 -2.00 -0.34 -5.36
N ILE A 106 -2.16 -1.64 -5.62
CA ILE A 106 -1.36 -2.70 -4.99
C ILE A 106 -0.49 -3.38 -6.05
N LEU A 107 0.82 -3.38 -5.85
CA LEU A 107 1.75 -4.10 -6.72
C LEU A 107 1.95 -5.52 -6.21
N LEU A 108 1.55 -6.50 -7.00
CA LEU A 108 1.66 -7.92 -6.69
C LEU A 108 2.79 -8.60 -7.47
N PRO A 109 3.33 -9.74 -6.97
CA PRO A 109 4.23 -10.57 -7.75
C PRO A 109 3.57 -10.99 -9.08
N LYS A 110 4.35 -11.05 -10.17
CA LYS A 110 3.84 -11.45 -11.50
C LYS A 110 3.12 -12.80 -11.49
N SER A 111 3.61 -13.76 -10.69
CA SER A 111 2.98 -15.06 -10.50
C SER A 111 1.60 -14.97 -9.85
N THR A 112 1.41 -14.04 -8.92
CA THR A 112 0.12 -13.80 -8.26
C THR A 112 -0.85 -13.09 -9.21
N MET A 113 -0.37 -12.11 -9.97
CA MET A 113 -1.17 -11.47 -11.03
C MET A 113 -1.64 -12.48 -12.08
N ALA A 114 -0.78 -13.41 -12.49
CA ALA A 114 -1.15 -14.45 -13.44
C ALA A 114 -2.25 -15.37 -12.89
N LYS A 115 -2.22 -15.70 -11.59
CA LYS A 115 -3.28 -16.46 -10.92
C LYS A 115 -4.59 -15.68 -10.88
N LEU A 116 -4.55 -14.42 -10.45
CA LEU A 116 -5.73 -13.55 -10.42
C LEU A 116 -6.39 -13.41 -11.80
N ALA A 117 -5.61 -13.28 -12.88
CA ALA A 117 -6.13 -13.20 -14.24
C ALA A 117 -6.76 -14.52 -14.72
N ILE A 118 -6.34 -15.66 -14.17
CA ILE A 118 -7.00 -16.96 -14.41
C ILE A 118 -8.28 -17.06 -13.57
N ASP A 119 -8.25 -16.53 -12.34
CA ASP A 119 -9.36 -16.55 -11.38
C ASP A 119 -10.40 -15.42 -11.63
N GLU A 120 -10.16 -14.54 -12.60
CA GLU A 120 -10.87 -13.28 -12.91
C GLU A 120 -12.36 -13.45 -13.30
N SER A 121 -12.91 -14.65 -13.16
CA SER A 121 -14.36 -14.89 -13.14
C SER A 121 -15.03 -14.60 -11.78
N LEU A 122 -14.27 -14.30 -10.71
CA LEU A 122 -14.81 -14.23 -9.34
C LEU A 122 -14.47 -12.98 -8.50
N ALA A 123 -13.58 -12.08 -8.92
CA ALA A 123 -13.05 -11.04 -8.02
C ALA A 123 -13.51 -9.62 -8.37
N SER A 124 -14.78 -9.31 -8.16
CA SER A 124 -15.22 -7.93 -7.92
C SER A 124 -16.25 -7.90 -6.80
N SER A 125 -15.77 -7.77 -5.57
CA SER A 125 -16.59 -7.41 -4.42
C SER A 125 -15.90 -6.23 -3.78
N ASP A 126 -16.25 -5.03 -4.22
CA ASP A 126 -15.81 -3.82 -3.53
C ASP A 126 -16.55 -3.76 -2.19
N GLU A 127 -15.86 -4.18 -1.12
CA GLU A 127 -16.36 -4.06 0.25
C GLU A 127 -16.57 -2.58 0.66
N HIS A 128 -15.98 -1.65 -0.09
CA HIS A 128 -16.00 -0.21 0.14
C HIS A 128 -16.32 0.55 -1.16
N PRO A 129 -17.61 0.79 -1.49
CA PRO A 129 -18.03 1.43 -2.75
C PRO A 129 -17.50 2.86 -2.94
N GLU A 130 -17.09 3.52 -1.86
CA GLU A 130 -16.43 4.82 -1.87
C GLU A 130 -14.94 4.75 -2.25
N SER A 131 -14.37 3.55 -2.41
CA SER A 131 -12.97 3.35 -2.77
C SER A 131 -12.82 2.40 -3.95
N GLU A 132 -11.72 2.54 -4.68
CA GLU A 132 -11.36 1.62 -5.75
C GLU A 132 -9.97 1.07 -5.46
N THR A 133 -9.88 -0.24 -5.31
CA THR A 133 -8.62 -0.96 -5.19
C THR A 133 -8.29 -1.64 -6.51
N ARG A 134 -7.07 -1.46 -7.00
CA ARG A 134 -6.61 -2.12 -8.23
C ARG A 134 -5.23 -2.75 -8.06
N TYR A 135 -5.09 -3.93 -8.62
CA TYR A 135 -3.86 -4.72 -8.58
C TYR A 135 -3.05 -4.55 -9.86
N PHE A 136 -1.72 -4.48 -9.73
CA PHE A 136 -0.79 -4.28 -10.82
C PHE A 136 0.42 -5.20 -10.71
N GLY A 137 0.92 -5.68 -11.85
CA GLY A 137 2.23 -6.33 -11.95
C GLY A 137 3.36 -5.39 -12.35
N ASP A 138 3.03 -4.14 -12.67
CA ASP A 138 3.93 -3.10 -13.17
C ASP A 138 3.68 -1.76 -12.46
N ILE A 139 4.76 -1.10 -12.04
CA ILE A 139 4.69 0.11 -11.24
C ILE A 139 4.33 1.36 -12.03
N GLU A 140 4.71 1.43 -13.30
CA GLU A 140 4.37 2.58 -14.13
C GLU A 140 2.89 2.53 -14.51
N ALA A 141 2.33 1.35 -14.74
CA ALA A 141 0.89 1.16 -14.89
C ALA A 141 0.11 1.59 -13.64
N ALA A 142 0.58 1.21 -12.45
CA ALA A 142 -0.03 1.62 -11.17
C ALA A 142 -0.03 3.14 -11.00
N LYS A 143 1.12 3.78 -11.26
CA LYS A 143 1.27 5.24 -11.22
C LYS A 143 0.37 5.95 -12.23
N ALA A 144 0.31 5.44 -13.47
CA ALA A 144 -0.54 6.01 -14.51
C ALA A 144 -2.02 5.97 -14.12
N TRP A 145 -2.49 4.86 -13.56
CA TRP A 145 -3.87 4.73 -13.06
C TRP A 145 -4.14 5.68 -11.89
N LEU A 146 -3.23 5.80 -10.91
CA LEU A 146 -3.41 6.76 -9.81
C LEU A 146 -3.46 8.21 -10.30
N ARG A 147 -2.64 8.58 -11.30
CA ARG A 147 -2.67 9.92 -11.90
C ARG A 147 -3.96 10.21 -12.66
N SER A 148 -4.63 9.19 -13.20
CA SER A 148 -5.91 9.38 -13.90
C SER A 148 -7.09 9.56 -12.95
N LYS A 149 -6.89 9.41 -11.63
CA LYS A 149 -7.94 9.62 -10.64
C LYS A 149 -8.09 11.12 -10.32
N PRO A 150 -9.29 11.56 -9.90
CA PRO A 150 -9.52 12.93 -9.45
C PRO A 150 -8.58 13.41 -8.35
#